data_AF-A0A2S9I0E6-F1
#
_entry.id   AF-A0A2S9I0E6-F1
#
_cell.length_a   1.000
_cell.length_b   1.000
_cell.length_c   1.000
_cell.angle_alpha   90.00
_cell.angle_beta   90.00
_cell.angle_gamma   90.00
#
_symmetry.space_group_name_H-M   'P 1'
#
loop_
_entity.id
_entity.type
_entity.pdbx_description
1 polymer ?
#
loop_
_entity_poly.entity_id
_entity_poly.type
_entity_poly.pdbx_seq_one_letter_code
_entity_poly.pdbx_strand_id
1 'polypeptide(L)'
;MDGSTFYFVAWIGWIVVTFFMKKESIRWKISACILIFIICSPLNVTIASFTISVNALLLCIISFVGIALYSIWKKLYTLLSALIIAMLYTSFHLLEVYDPIWIVVDRLLLLSGALVYASVLLHGDRILRLCSLYIGMLQGELLVTLIFRKLHFPYEYGSLAFLDVAAVSTLFMAILLWITKASVYMEQFKRKTRKRKARVIHD
;
A
#
# COMPACT_ATOMS: atom_id res chain seq x y z
N MET A 1 0.72 -9.87 17.54
CA MET A 1 2.16 -9.56 17.64
C MET A 1 2.49 -8.65 16.49
N ASP A 2 2.95 -7.44 16.76
CA ASP A 2 3.26 -6.45 15.73
C ASP A 2 4.34 -7.00 14.79
N GLY A 3 4.13 -6.83 13.49
CA GLY A 3 5.00 -7.32 12.42
C GLY A 3 4.67 -8.72 11.89
N SER A 4 3.82 -9.50 12.57
CA SER A 4 3.50 -10.87 12.13
C SER A 4 2.77 -10.89 10.77
N THR A 5 1.85 -9.96 10.56
CA THR A 5 1.08 -9.83 9.31
C THR A 5 2.00 -9.39 8.16
N PHE A 6 2.94 -8.49 8.42
CA PHE A 6 3.94 -8.04 7.46
C PHE A 6 4.79 -9.21 6.95
N TYR A 7 5.38 -10.00 7.85
CA TYR A 7 6.19 -11.15 7.43
C TYR A 7 5.36 -12.17 6.67
N PHE A 8 4.13 -12.46 7.11
CA PHE A 8 3.25 -13.40 6.43
C PHE A 8 2.94 -12.97 4.99
N VAL A 9 2.54 -11.71 4.80
CA VAL A 9 2.25 -11.15 3.47
C VAL A 9 3.51 -11.06 2.61
N ALA A 10 4.65 -10.67 3.19
CA ALA A 10 5.93 -10.57 2.48
C ALA A 10 6.40 -11.95 1.97
N TRP A 11 6.30 -12.99 2.79
CA TRP A 11 6.66 -14.36 2.40
C TRP A 11 5.73 -14.91 1.31
N ILE A 12 4.42 -14.71 1.43
CA ILE A 12 3.46 -15.09 0.37
C ILE A 12 3.76 -14.33 -0.91
N GLY A 13 3.99 -13.02 -0.82
CA GLY A 13 4.36 -12.19 -1.97
C GLY A 13 5.62 -12.70 -2.66
N TRP A 14 6.64 -13.09 -1.90
CA TRP A 14 7.86 -13.68 -2.43
C TRP A 14 7.61 -15.01 -3.14
N ILE A 15 6.82 -15.92 -2.55
CA ILE A 15 6.43 -17.21 -3.18
C ILE A 15 5.68 -16.96 -4.50
N VAL A 16 4.72 -16.04 -4.50
CA VAL A 16 3.94 -15.71 -5.70
C VAL A 16 4.86 -15.17 -6.80
N VAL A 17 5.77 -14.26 -6.48
CA VAL A 17 6.71 -13.67 -7.45
C VAL A 17 7.70 -14.70 -7.98
N THR A 18 8.20 -15.61 -7.14
CA THR A 18 9.22 -16.58 -7.55
C THR A 18 8.65 -17.72 -8.40
N PHE A 19 7.47 -18.23 -8.05
CA PHE A 19 6.88 -19.42 -8.66
C PHE A 19 5.83 -19.12 -9.75
N PHE A 20 4.98 -18.10 -9.59
CA PHE A 20 3.84 -17.87 -10.49
C PHE A 20 4.11 -16.80 -11.56
N MET A 21 5.11 -15.94 -11.38
CA MET A 21 5.43 -14.90 -12.36
C MET A 21 6.24 -15.46 -13.53
N LYS A 22 5.89 -15.06 -14.76
CA LYS A 22 6.66 -15.42 -15.96
C LYS A 22 8.10 -14.93 -15.86
N LYS A 23 9.00 -15.64 -16.53
CA LYS A 23 10.46 -15.47 -16.48
C LYS A 23 10.89 -14.16 -17.18
N GLU A 24 10.58 -13.03 -16.55
CA GLU A 24 10.95 -11.69 -17.01
C GLU A 24 12.02 -11.06 -16.10
N SER A 25 12.80 -10.12 -16.63
CA SER A 25 13.85 -9.41 -15.90
C SER A 25 13.34 -8.62 -14.68
N ILE A 26 12.04 -8.30 -14.65
CA ILE A 26 11.37 -7.61 -13.55
C ILE A 26 11.22 -8.53 -12.31
N ARG A 27 11.08 -9.85 -12.52
CA ARG A 27 10.85 -10.83 -11.44
C ARG A 27 11.97 -10.81 -10.40
N TRP A 28 13.22 -10.80 -10.86
CA TRP A 28 14.39 -10.77 -9.98
C TRP A 28 14.46 -9.49 -9.15
N LYS A 29 14.11 -8.34 -9.75
CA LYS A 29 14.08 -7.04 -9.05
C LYS A 29 13.04 -7.02 -7.94
N ILE A 30 11.82 -7.50 -8.22
CA ILE A 30 10.73 -7.53 -7.23
C ILE A 30 11.05 -8.54 -6.11
N SER A 31 11.53 -9.73 -6.46
CA SER A 31 11.89 -10.75 -5.49
C SER A 31 13.02 -10.30 -4.56
N ALA A 32 14.05 -9.64 -5.11
CA ALA A 32 15.14 -9.09 -4.31
C ALA A 32 14.65 -7.95 -3.41
N CYS A 33 13.78 -7.08 -3.93
CA CYS A 33 13.17 -6.00 -3.15
C CYS A 33 12.41 -6.53 -1.92
N ILE A 34 11.56 -7.55 -2.09
CA ILE A 34 10.82 -8.16 -0.98
C ILE A 34 11.77 -8.75 0.06
N LEU A 35 12.84 -9.44 -0.37
CA LEU A 35 13.84 -9.99 0.55
C LEU A 35 14.56 -8.89 1.34
N ILE A 36 14.94 -7.80 0.68
CA ILE A 36 15.56 -6.64 1.33
C ILE A 36 14.63 -6.06 2.39
N PHE A 37 13.33 -5.93 2.10
CA PHE A 37 12.34 -5.48 3.08
C PHE A 37 12.21 -6.42 4.29
N ILE A 38 12.31 -7.74 4.09
CA ILE A 38 12.30 -8.72 5.19
C ILE A 38 13.56 -8.58 6.05
N ILE A 39 14.74 -8.48 5.43
CA ILE A 39 16.03 -8.38 6.12
C ILE A 39 16.17 -7.04 6.86
N CYS A 40 15.64 -5.96 6.30
CA CYS A 40 15.66 -4.62 6.90
C CYS A 40 14.54 -4.38 7.92
N SER A 41 13.57 -5.29 8.04
CA SER A 41 12.44 -5.16 8.98
C SER A 41 12.82 -5.04 10.46
N PRO A 42 13.83 -5.76 10.99
CA PRO A 42 14.26 -5.58 12.38
C PRO A 42 15.20 -4.38 12.58
N LEU A 43 15.64 -3.72 11.50
CA LEU A 43 16.59 -2.61 11.59
C LEU A 43 15.85 -1.31 11.91
N ASN A 44 15.97 -0.89 13.17
CA ASN A 44 15.56 0.42 13.64
C ASN A 44 16.81 1.24 13.93
N VAL A 45 16.88 2.44 13.35
CA VAL A 45 17.97 3.39 13.60
C VAL A 45 17.46 4.45 14.57
N THR A 46 18.13 4.57 15.70
CA THR A 46 17.82 5.60 16.70
C THR A 46 18.72 6.81 16.46
N ILE A 47 18.15 7.93 15.99
CA ILE A 47 18.86 9.21 15.88
C ILE A 47 18.39 10.11 17.02
N ALA A 48 19.27 10.32 18.00
CA ALA A 48 19.00 11.08 19.23
C ALA A 48 17.80 10.53 20.04
N SER A 49 16.59 11.03 19.79
CA SER A 49 15.33 10.61 20.44
C SER A 49 14.29 10.10 19.43
N PHE A 50 14.68 9.92 18.17
CA PHE A 50 13.81 9.45 17.09
C PHE A 50 14.22 8.02 16.73
N THR A 51 13.33 7.06 16.91
CA THR A 51 13.50 5.72 16.36
C THR A 51 12.85 5.69 14.97
N ILE A 52 13.64 5.43 13.95
CA ILE A 52 13.22 5.41 12.54
C ILE A 52 13.48 4.00 12.02
N SER A 53 12.45 3.34 11.49
CA SER A 53 12.64 2.07 10.80
C SER A 53 13.29 2.27 9.43
N VAL A 54 14.28 1.43 9.12
CA VAL A 54 14.96 1.44 7.81
C VAL A 54 13.97 1.12 6.67
N ASN A 55 12.97 0.28 6.95
CA ASN A 55 11.93 -0.06 5.99
C ASN A 55 11.06 1.13 5.57
N ALA A 56 10.68 2.00 6.50
CA ALA A 56 9.91 3.21 6.15
C ALA A 56 10.72 4.13 5.22
N LEU A 57 12.04 4.23 5.45
CA LEU A 57 12.96 5.01 4.62
C LEU A 57 13.12 4.42 3.22
N LEU A 58 13.28 3.09 3.12
CA LEU A 58 13.32 2.37 1.84
C LEU A 58 12.01 2.56 1.04
N LEU A 59 10.86 2.44 1.71
CA LEU A 59 9.55 2.63 1.08
C LEU A 59 9.38 4.05 0.54
N CYS A 60 9.90 5.04 1.27
CA CYS A 60 9.92 6.44 0.87
C CYS A 60 10.73 6.62 -0.43
N ILE A 61 11.97 6.12 -0.47
CA ILE A 61 12.85 6.23 -1.64
C ILE A 61 12.18 5.61 -2.88
N ILE A 62 11.64 4.39 -2.75
CA ILE A 62 10.99 3.69 -3.87
C ILE A 62 9.79 4.49 -4.41
N SER A 63 8.99 5.06 -3.51
CA SER A 63 7.80 5.83 -3.88
C SER A 63 8.15 7.14 -4.57
N PHE A 64 9.18 7.84 -4.09
CA PHE A 64 9.68 9.07 -4.74
C PHE A 64 10.28 8.79 -6.12
N VAL A 65 11.07 7.72 -6.28
CA VAL A 65 11.62 7.31 -7.58
C VAL A 65 10.49 6.97 -8.56
N GLY A 66 9.42 6.30 -8.10
CA GLY A 66 8.24 5.99 -8.91
C GLY A 66 7.54 7.24 -9.46
N ILE A 67 7.45 8.30 -8.66
CA ILE A 67 6.83 9.58 -9.05
C ILE A 67 7.76 10.44 -9.90
N ALA A 68 9.08 10.36 -9.67
CA ALA A 68 10.09 11.15 -10.38
C ALA A 68 10.00 10.97 -11.91
N LEU A 69 9.57 9.80 -12.36
CA LEU A 69 9.39 9.40 -13.76
C LEU A 69 8.18 10.08 -14.47
N TYR A 70 7.29 10.76 -13.74
CA TYR A 70 6.08 11.38 -14.30
C TYR A 70 6.23 12.90 -14.53
N SER A 71 5.31 13.46 -15.34
CA SER A 71 5.24 14.91 -15.61
C SER A 71 4.93 15.73 -14.36
N ILE A 72 5.38 16.98 -14.31
CA ILE A 72 5.27 17.90 -13.17
C ILE A 72 3.83 18.06 -12.65
N TRP A 73 2.84 18.09 -13.55
CA TRP A 73 1.42 18.19 -13.19
C TRP A 73 0.92 16.95 -12.46
N LYS A 74 1.34 15.77 -12.91
CA LYS A 74 1.02 14.51 -12.22
C LYS A 74 1.70 14.44 -10.87
N LYS A 75 2.94 14.96 -10.75
CA LYS A 75 3.65 15.06 -9.46
C LYS A 75 2.88 15.92 -8.45
N LEU A 76 2.44 17.11 -8.87
CA LEU A 76 1.67 18.02 -8.00
C LEU A 76 0.33 17.40 -7.58
N TYR A 77 -0.38 16.76 -8.52
CA TYR A 77 -1.62 16.05 -8.21
C TYR A 77 -1.39 14.89 -7.23
N THR A 78 -0.29 14.15 -7.42
CA THR A 78 0.09 13.06 -6.51
C THR A 78 0.41 13.59 -5.12
N LEU A 79 1.09 14.74 -5.00
CA LEU A 79 1.38 15.38 -3.73
C LEU A 79 0.09 15.78 -2.99
N LEU A 80 -0.86 16.43 -3.67
CA LEU A 80 -2.13 16.82 -3.06
C LEU A 80 -2.93 15.58 -2.62
N SER A 81 -2.91 14.52 -3.43
CA SER A 81 -3.56 13.27 -3.06
C SER A 81 -2.92 12.57 -1.86
N ALA A 82 -1.58 12.60 -1.78
CA ALA A 82 -0.85 12.06 -0.66
C ALA A 82 -1.16 12.84 0.63
N LEU A 83 -1.32 14.17 0.54
CA LEU A 83 -1.74 14.99 1.67
C LEU A 83 -3.13 14.61 2.19
N ILE A 84 -4.10 14.36 1.30
CA ILE A 84 -5.44 13.91 1.69
C ILE A 84 -5.36 12.55 2.41
N ILE A 85 -4.58 11.62 1.87
CA ILE A 85 -4.36 10.29 2.47
C ILE A 85 -3.66 10.43 3.84
N ALA A 86 -2.68 11.32 3.96
CA ALA A 86 -1.97 11.60 5.22
C ALA A 86 -2.91 12.17 6.30
N MET A 87 -3.81 13.07 5.92
CA MET A 87 -4.83 13.61 6.83
C MET A 87 -5.82 12.53 7.27
N LEU A 88 -6.25 11.67 6.34
CA LEU A 88 -7.11 10.52 6.66
C LEU A 88 -6.41 9.57 7.65
N TYR A 89 -5.16 9.22 7.40
CA TYR A 89 -4.34 8.39 8.28
C TYR A 89 -4.25 8.99 9.70
N THR A 90 -3.87 10.27 9.78
CA THR A 90 -3.71 10.96 11.06
C THR A 90 -5.03 11.06 11.82
N SER A 91 -6.14 11.31 11.11
CA SER A 91 -7.47 11.39 11.72
C SER A 91 -7.91 10.05 12.30
N PHE A 92 -7.65 8.95 11.59
CA PHE A 92 -7.92 7.59 12.08
C PHE A 92 -7.17 7.29 13.38
N HIS A 93 -5.85 7.57 13.41
CA HIS A 93 -5.02 7.39 14.61
C HIS A 93 -5.49 8.26 15.78
N LEU A 94 -5.93 9.48 15.48
CA LEU A 94 -6.40 10.40 16.51
C LEU A 94 -7.74 9.93 17.08
N LEU A 95 -8.68 9.51 16.23
CA LEU A 95 -9.97 8.93 16.65
C LEU A 95 -9.79 7.69 17.52
N GLU A 96 -8.81 6.84 17.20
CA GLU A 96 -8.48 5.65 17.99
C GLU A 96 -8.07 5.99 19.43
N VAL A 97 -7.39 7.13 19.64
CA VAL A 97 -7.03 7.60 20.99
C VAL A 97 -8.23 8.11 21.76
N TYR A 98 -9.19 8.75 21.08
CA TYR A 98 -10.34 9.37 21.73
C TYR A 98 -11.48 8.40 22.01
N ASP A 99 -11.74 7.43 21.13
CA ASP A 99 -12.91 6.57 21.25
C ASP A 99 -12.60 5.10 20.88
N PRO A 100 -12.68 4.15 21.83
CA PRO A 100 -12.38 2.74 21.60
C PRO A 100 -13.50 2.00 20.84
N ILE A 101 -14.47 2.71 20.25
CA ILE A 101 -15.65 2.14 19.57
C ILE A 101 -15.26 1.21 18.39
N TRP A 102 -14.02 1.32 17.88
CA TRP A 102 -13.48 0.41 16.86
C TRP A 102 -13.07 -0.98 17.35
N ILE A 103 -13.29 -1.34 18.62
CA ILE A 103 -13.04 -2.70 19.15
C ILE A 103 -13.76 -3.81 18.34
N VAL A 104 -14.85 -3.51 17.62
CA VAL A 104 -15.62 -4.53 16.88
C VAL A 104 -14.91 -4.99 15.59
N VAL A 105 -14.07 -4.15 14.98
CA VAL A 105 -13.39 -4.45 13.71
C VAL A 105 -11.90 -4.27 13.88
N ASP A 106 -11.11 -5.23 13.41
CA ASP A 106 -9.65 -5.13 13.45
C ASP A 106 -9.18 -3.81 12.81
N ARG A 107 -8.60 -2.95 13.66
CA ARG A 107 -8.02 -1.65 13.32
C ARG A 107 -7.20 -1.73 12.04
N LEU A 108 -6.43 -2.79 11.89
CA LEU A 108 -5.53 -2.97 10.78
C LEU A 108 -6.28 -3.05 9.44
N LEU A 109 -7.38 -3.79 9.41
CA LEU A 109 -8.22 -3.97 8.23
C LEU A 109 -8.96 -2.68 7.89
N LEU A 110 -9.47 -1.98 8.90
CA LEU A 110 -10.25 -0.76 8.71
C LEU A 110 -9.38 0.37 8.17
N LEU A 111 -8.21 0.60 8.79
CA LEU A 111 -7.26 1.63 8.36
C LEU A 111 -6.72 1.35 6.97
N SER A 112 -6.23 0.13 6.71
CA SER A 112 -5.71 -0.25 5.39
C SER A 112 -6.79 -0.19 4.31
N GLY A 113 -8.01 -0.63 4.60
CA GLY A 113 -9.15 -0.53 3.69
C GLY A 113 -9.52 0.91 3.35
N ALA A 114 -9.59 1.80 4.35
CA ALA A 114 -9.91 3.21 4.15
C ALA A 114 -8.85 3.93 3.29
N LEU A 115 -7.57 3.65 3.52
CA LEU A 115 -6.46 4.23 2.74
C LEU A 115 -6.48 3.75 1.28
N VAL A 116 -6.73 2.46 1.08
CA VAL A 116 -6.85 1.87 -0.28
C VAL A 116 -8.06 2.47 -1.00
N TYR A 117 -9.20 2.59 -0.33
CA TYR A 117 -10.40 3.19 -0.88
C TYR A 117 -10.15 4.63 -1.33
N ALA A 118 -9.54 5.46 -0.47
CA ALA A 118 -9.17 6.83 -0.81
C ALA A 118 -8.23 6.86 -2.02
N SER A 119 -7.15 6.07 -2.01
CA SER A 119 -6.19 6.03 -3.12
C SER A 119 -6.84 5.62 -4.46
N VAL A 120 -7.76 4.65 -4.44
CA VAL A 120 -8.51 4.22 -5.63
C VAL A 120 -9.38 5.34 -6.19
N LEU A 121 -10.04 6.10 -5.32
CA LEU A 121 -10.90 7.22 -5.71
C LEU A 121 -10.10 8.39 -6.30
N LEU A 122 -8.91 8.66 -5.75
CA LEU A 122 -8.09 9.79 -6.17
C LEU A 122 -7.30 9.52 -7.46
N HIS A 123 -6.90 8.29 -7.77
CA HIS A 123 -6.06 8.01 -8.94
C HIS A 123 -6.60 6.90 -9.82
N GLY A 124 -6.84 7.20 -11.11
CA GLY A 124 -7.15 6.20 -12.13
C GLY A 124 -5.94 5.34 -12.54
N ASP A 125 -4.74 5.93 -12.54
CA ASP A 125 -3.49 5.25 -12.91
C ASP A 125 -2.99 4.31 -11.79
N ARG A 126 -2.74 3.04 -12.12
CA ARG A 126 -2.36 2.00 -11.14
C ARG A 126 -1.06 2.27 -10.38
N ILE A 127 -0.04 2.77 -11.07
CA ILE A 127 1.28 3.03 -10.48
C ILE A 127 1.24 4.26 -9.59
N LEU A 128 0.62 5.35 -10.08
CA LEU A 128 0.46 6.58 -9.31
C LEU A 128 -0.40 6.37 -8.07
N ARG A 129 -1.42 5.50 -8.16
CA ARG A 129 -2.23 5.07 -7.02
C ARG A 129 -1.39 4.42 -5.91
N LEU A 130 -0.51 3.48 -6.25
CA LEU A 130 0.38 2.86 -5.25
C LEU A 130 1.37 3.87 -4.68
N CYS A 131 1.94 4.74 -5.51
CA CYS A 131 2.89 5.75 -5.04
C CYS A 131 2.22 6.78 -4.12
N SER A 132 1.01 7.26 -4.45
CA SER A 132 0.27 8.20 -3.60
C SER A 132 -0.12 7.58 -2.27
N LEU A 133 -0.48 6.30 -2.27
CA LEU A 133 -0.81 5.55 -1.06
C LEU A 133 0.39 5.49 -0.12
N TYR A 134 1.56 5.07 -0.59
CA TYR A 134 2.74 4.95 0.28
C TYR A 134 3.24 6.30 0.77
N ILE A 135 3.28 7.33 -0.09
CA ILE A 135 3.71 8.67 0.34
C ILE A 135 2.73 9.27 1.33
N GLY A 136 1.43 9.11 1.09
CA GLY A 136 0.39 9.56 2.02
C GLY A 136 0.49 8.85 3.37
N MET A 137 0.72 7.53 3.37
CA MET A 137 0.93 6.77 4.60
C MET A 137 2.19 7.22 5.36
N LEU A 138 3.31 7.41 4.67
CA LEU A 138 4.55 7.88 5.29
C LEU A 138 4.40 9.30 5.86
N GLN A 139 3.75 10.20 5.11
CA GLN A 139 3.48 11.56 5.56
C GLN A 139 2.50 11.58 6.74
N GLY A 140 1.48 10.72 6.73
CA GLY A 140 0.55 10.54 7.85
C GLY A 140 1.27 10.03 9.10
N GLU A 141 2.12 9.01 8.98
CA GLU A 141 2.91 8.48 10.09
C GLU A 141 3.85 9.54 10.68
N LEU A 142 4.41 10.42 9.83
CA LEU A 142 5.24 11.54 10.25
C LEU A 142 4.42 12.55 11.05
N LEU A 143 3.21 12.91 10.59
CA LEU A 143 2.29 13.81 11.30
C LEU A 143 1.88 13.23 12.65
N VAL A 144 1.50 11.95 12.69
CA VAL A 144 1.15 11.23 13.93
C VAL A 144 2.32 11.28 14.92
N THR A 145 3.53 10.92 14.48
CA THR A 145 4.72 10.93 15.33
C THR A 145 4.98 12.33 15.92
N LEU A 146 4.80 13.39 15.13
CA LEU A 146 4.96 14.78 15.60
C LEU A 146 3.88 15.17 16.64
N ILE A 147 2.63 14.76 16.44
CA ILE A 147 1.52 15.06 17.36
C ILE A 147 1.72 14.33 18.69
N PHE A 148 1.99 13.02 18.66
CA PHE A 148 2.18 12.22 19.86
C PHE A 148 3.42 12.63 20.65
N ARG A 149 4.47 13.11 19.97
CA ARG A 149 5.64 13.69 20.63
C ARG A 149 5.29 14.96 21.41
N LYS A 150 4.45 15.85 20.86
CA LYS A 150 3.96 17.03 21.62
C LYS A 150 3.15 16.62 22.85
N LEU A 151 2.54 15.44 22.82
CA LEU A 151 1.79 14.86 23.92
C LEU A 151 2.68 14.01 24.87
N HIS A 152 4.02 14.04 24.71
CA HIS A 152 5.00 13.28 25.49
C HIS A 152 4.84 11.75 25.44
N PHE A 153 4.11 11.21 24.46
CA PHE A 153 4.05 9.76 24.24
C PHE A 153 5.26 9.29 23.43
N PRO A 154 5.98 8.24 23.87
CA PRO A 154 7.03 7.62 23.07
C PRO A 154 6.39 6.86 21.90
N TYR A 155 6.37 7.47 20.72
CA TYR A 155 5.87 6.85 19.49
C TYR A 155 7.01 6.68 18.49
N GLU A 156 7.21 5.46 18.01
CA GLU A 156 8.27 5.11 17.06
C GLU A 156 7.81 5.36 15.63
N TYR A 157 8.64 6.06 14.84
CA TYR A 157 8.30 6.35 13.45
C TYR A 157 8.53 5.10 12.58
N GLY A 158 7.45 4.65 11.93
CA GLY A 158 7.49 3.47 11.07
C GLY A 158 7.60 2.17 11.87
N SER A 159 6.86 2.08 12.96
CA SER A 159 6.75 0.88 13.80
C SER A 159 6.39 -0.39 12.99
N LEU A 160 6.57 -1.57 13.59
CA LEU A 160 6.14 -2.83 12.98
C LEU A 160 4.63 -2.84 12.66
N ALA A 161 3.81 -2.15 13.47
CA ALA A 161 2.39 -1.96 13.21
C ALA A 161 2.12 -1.14 11.94
N PHE A 162 2.93 -0.11 11.65
CA PHE A 162 2.86 0.63 10.38
C PHE A 162 3.17 -0.28 9.19
N LEU A 163 4.19 -1.15 9.33
CA LEU A 163 4.54 -2.11 8.28
C LEU A 163 3.43 -3.14 8.03
N ASP A 164 2.73 -3.58 9.07
CA ASP A 164 1.57 -4.47 8.91
C ASP A 164 0.44 -3.77 8.13
N VAL A 165 0.15 -2.49 8.41
CA VAL A 165 -0.86 -1.71 7.67
C VAL A 165 -0.42 -1.50 6.22
N ALA A 166 0.87 -1.25 5.98
CA ALA A 166 1.43 -1.16 4.62
C ALA A 166 1.28 -2.50 3.89
N ALA A 167 1.61 -3.62 4.52
CA ALA A 167 1.46 -4.94 3.92
C ALA A 167 0.00 -5.25 3.56
N VAL A 168 -0.95 -4.99 4.45
CA VAL A 168 -2.37 -5.26 4.17
C VAL A 168 -2.95 -4.30 3.13
N SER A 169 -2.52 -3.04 3.10
CA SER A 169 -2.92 -2.13 2.02
C SER A 169 -2.39 -2.59 0.66
N THR A 170 -1.16 -3.12 0.59
CA THR A 170 -0.64 -3.74 -0.64
C THR A 170 -1.47 -4.96 -1.07
N LEU A 171 -1.88 -5.78 -0.11
CA LEU A 171 -2.67 -6.99 -0.36
C LEU A 171 -4.06 -6.62 -0.91
N PHE A 172 -4.74 -5.65 -0.31
CA PHE A 172 -6.01 -5.14 -0.80
C PHE A 172 -5.88 -4.54 -2.21
N MET A 173 -4.83 -3.76 -2.48
CA MET A 173 -4.56 -3.27 -3.83
C MET A 173 -4.35 -4.43 -4.83
N ALA A 174 -3.59 -5.46 -4.45
CA ALA A 174 -3.37 -6.63 -5.28
C ALA A 174 -4.70 -7.36 -5.58
N ILE A 175 -5.55 -7.56 -4.58
CA ILE A 175 -6.88 -8.16 -4.73
C ILE A 175 -7.74 -7.35 -5.71
N LEU A 176 -7.78 -6.02 -5.56
CA LEU A 176 -8.52 -5.15 -6.49
C LEU A 176 -7.99 -5.24 -7.94
N LEU A 177 -6.68 -5.35 -8.11
CA LEU A 177 -6.06 -5.56 -9.43
C LEU A 177 -6.44 -6.92 -10.03
N TRP A 178 -6.52 -7.96 -9.21
CA TRP A 178 -7.00 -9.28 -9.64
C TRP A 178 -8.46 -9.25 -10.05
N ILE A 179 -9.33 -8.61 -9.26
CA ILE A 179 -10.76 -8.47 -9.56
C ILE A 179 -10.97 -7.70 -10.86
N THR A 180 -10.27 -6.58 -11.06
CA THR A 180 -10.37 -5.78 -12.29
C THR A 180 -9.84 -6.53 -13.52
N LYS A 181 -8.81 -7.37 -13.40
CA LYS A 181 -8.39 -8.25 -14.49
C LYS A 181 -9.42 -9.34 -14.79
N ALA A 182 -10.00 -9.93 -13.75
CA ALA A 182 -11.02 -10.97 -13.89
C ALA A 182 -12.30 -10.42 -14.54
N SER A 183 -12.74 -9.21 -14.19
CA SER A 183 -13.91 -8.58 -14.79
C SER A 183 -13.70 -8.32 -16.30
N VAL A 184 -12.54 -7.79 -16.69
CA VAL A 184 -12.19 -7.59 -18.10
C VAL A 184 -12.14 -8.92 -18.86
N TYR A 185 -11.57 -9.97 -18.26
CA TYR A 185 -11.56 -11.30 -18.88
C TYR A 185 -12.98 -11.86 -19.07
N MET A 186 -13.84 -11.68 -18.06
CA MET A 186 -15.24 -12.11 -18.13
C MET A 186 -16.04 -11.33 -19.18
N GLU A 187 -15.80 -10.03 -19.33
CA GLU A 187 -16.38 -9.23 -20.42
C GLU A 187 -15.91 -9.69 -21.79
N GLN A 188 -14.62 -9.96 -21.96
CA GLN A 188 -14.07 -10.50 -23.20
C GLN A 188 -14.67 -11.88 -23.53
N PHE A 189 -14.88 -12.72 -22.53
CA PHE A 189 -15.53 -14.01 -22.69
C PHE A 189 -16.99 -13.84 -23.12
N LYS A 190 -17.78 -12.99 -22.43
CA LYS A 190 -19.17 -12.67 -22.81
C LYS A 190 -19.27 -12.12 -24.24
N ARG A 191 -18.33 -11.26 -24.66
CA ARG A 191 -18.26 -10.75 -26.04
C ARG A 191 -17.96 -11.85 -27.06
N LYS A 192 -17.04 -12.78 -26.76
CA LYS A 192 -16.76 -13.95 -27.64
C LYS A 192 -17.98 -14.86 -27.76
N THR A 193 -18.70 -15.11 -26.68
CA THR A 193 -19.91 -15.97 -26.70
C THR A 193 -21.07 -15.32 -27.46
N ARG A 194 -21.26 -13.99 -27.35
CA ARG A 194 -22.24 -13.26 -28.18
C ARG A 194 -21.89 -13.30 -29.67
N LYS A 195 -20.62 -13.11 -30.04
CA LYS A 195 -20.18 -13.21 -31.44
C LYS A 195 -20.36 -14.60 -32.04
N ARG A 196 -20.20 -15.67 -31.25
CA ARG A 196 -20.49 -17.04 -31.69
C ARG A 196 -22.00 -17.27 -31.89
N LYS A 197 -22.85 -16.83 -30.95
CA LYS A 197 -24.31 -16.95 -31.11
C LYS A 197 -24.85 -16.17 -32.32
N ALA A 198 -24.31 -14.98 -32.60
CA ALA A 198 -24.73 -14.20 -33.77
C ALA A 198 -24.31 -14.82 -35.12
N ARG A 199 -23.24 -15.64 -35.14
CA ARG A 199 -22.78 -16.33 -36.35
C ARG A 199 -23.64 -17.55 -36.67
N VAL A 200 -24.11 -18.28 -35.63
CA VAL A 200 -24.99 -19.46 -35.77
C VAL A 200 -26.42 -19.11 -36.21
N ILE A 201 -26.86 -17.85 -36.07
CA ILE A 201 -28.20 -17.40 -36.50
C ILE A 201 -28.22 -16.95 -37.98
N HIS A 202 -27.04 -16.76 -38.58
CA HIS A 202 -26.89 -16.30 -39.97
C HIS A 202 -26.47 -17.41 -40.94
N ASP A 203 -26.23 -18.63 -40.46
CA ASP A 203 -26.06 -19.86 -41.25
C ASP A 203 -27.37 -20.66 -41.22
#